data_AF-A6FE39-F1
#
_entry.id   AF-A6FE39-F1
#
_cell.length_a   1.000
_cell.length_b   1.000
_cell.length_c   1.000
_cell.angle_alpha   90.00
_cell.angle_beta   90.00
_cell.angle_gamma   90.00
#
_symmetry.space_group_name_H-M   'P 1'
#
loop_
_entity.id
_entity.type
_entity.pdbx_description
1 polymer ?
#
loop_
_entity_poly.entity_id
_entity_poly.type
_entity_poly.pdbx_seq_one_letter_code
_entity_poly.pdbx_strand_id
1 'polypeptide(L)'
;MVAMIKYILIFIMMISLLVAGGWFLLPKDNPILGEWVSTDEIYGKPERLVFTEFGMFKAGRHVPADFDISRKKVTVTTNTATTEYLMVSENMMKQRVPRQTWRFFLRIDALEDIKEALDKREVSRYN
;
A
#
# COMPACT_ATOMS: atom_id res chain seq x y z
N MET A 1 -2.70 48.87 -22.04
CA MET A 1 -1.71 48.19 -21.19
C MET A 1 -2.34 47.62 -19.90
N VAL A 2 -3.08 48.42 -19.12
CA VAL A 2 -3.75 47.97 -17.87
C VAL A 2 -4.78 46.85 -18.09
N ALA A 3 -5.56 46.90 -19.18
CA ALA A 3 -6.55 45.86 -19.50
C ALA A 3 -5.90 44.49 -19.78
N MET A 4 -4.78 44.46 -20.50
CA MET A 4 -4.05 43.24 -20.84
C MET A 4 -3.48 42.53 -19.59
N ILE A 5 -2.99 43.31 -18.61
CA ILE A 5 -2.50 42.80 -17.32
C ILE A 5 -3.63 42.16 -16.51
N LYS A 6 -4.84 42.74 -16.53
CA LYS A 6 -6.01 42.15 -15.85
C LYS A 6 -6.36 40.76 -16.39
N TYR A 7 -6.34 40.58 -17.70
CA TYR A 7 -6.64 39.27 -18.31
C TYR A 7 -5.59 38.21 -17.98
N ILE A 8 -4.31 38.60 -17.93
CA ILE A 8 -3.22 37.70 -17.52
C ILE A 8 -3.41 37.25 -16.06
N LEU A 9 -3.77 38.16 -15.16
CA LEU A 9 -4.01 37.82 -13.75
C LEU A 9 -5.22 36.90 -13.56
N ILE A 10 -6.31 37.14 -14.29
CA ILE A 10 -7.50 36.27 -14.25
C ILE A 10 -7.15 34.86 -14.76
N PHE A 11 -6.36 34.77 -15.82
CA PHE A 11 -5.92 33.50 -16.40
C PHE A 11 -5.04 32.70 -15.43
N ILE A 12 -4.08 33.35 -14.76
CA ILE A 12 -3.24 32.72 -13.74
C ILE A 12 -4.08 32.24 -12.55
N MET A 13 -5.05 33.05 -12.10
CA MET A 13 -5.96 32.67 -11.01
C MET A 13 -6.81 31.44 -11.36
N MET A 14 -7.29 31.36 -12.60
CA MET A 14 -8.06 30.22 -13.10
C MET A 14 -7.21 28.93 -13.14
N ILE A 15 -5.98 29.01 -13.68
CA ILE A 15 -5.07 27.87 -13.75
C ILE A 15 -4.72 27.37 -12.35
N SER A 16 -4.42 28.27 -11.41
CA SER A 16 -4.10 27.88 -10.04
C SER A 16 -5.28 27.23 -9.32
N LEU A 17 -6.52 27.69 -9.56
CA LEU A 17 -7.74 27.02 -9.07
C LEU A 17 -7.92 25.62 -9.66
N LEU A 18 -7.67 25.45 -10.96
CA LEU A 18 -7.78 24.16 -11.64
C LEU A 18 -6.70 23.16 -11.16
N VAL A 19 -5.46 23.63 -10.99
CA VAL A 19 -4.35 22.80 -10.48
C VAL A 19 -4.57 22.42 -9.02
N ALA A 20 -5.07 23.35 -8.18
CA ALA A 20 -5.42 23.05 -6.80
C ALA A 20 -6.57 22.03 -6.70
N GLY A 21 -7.58 22.14 -7.56
CA GLY A 21 -8.67 21.15 -7.67
C GLY A 21 -8.19 19.78 -8.15
N GLY A 22 -7.24 19.75 -9.09
CA GLY A 22 -6.63 18.51 -9.59
C GLY A 22 -5.78 17.79 -8.54
N TRP A 23 -5.09 18.53 -7.65
CA TRP A 23 -4.32 17.93 -6.57
C TRP A 23 -5.21 17.19 -5.56
N PHE A 24 -6.44 17.66 -5.34
CA PHE A 24 -7.42 17.00 -4.46
C PHE A 24 -7.98 15.70 -5.05
N LEU A 25 -7.88 15.51 -6.37
CA LEU A 25 -8.31 14.31 -7.08
C LEU A 25 -7.20 13.25 -7.19
N LEU A 26 -5.98 13.55 -6.73
CA LEU A 26 -4.93 12.55 -6.65
C LEU A 26 -5.40 11.44 -5.68
N PRO A 27 -5.33 10.16 -6.11
CA PRO A 27 -5.73 9.05 -5.26
C PRO A 27 -4.92 9.13 -3.97
N LYS A 28 -5.63 9.28 -2.86
CA LYS A 28 -5.09 9.23 -1.50
C LYS A 28 -4.17 8.01 -1.44
N ASP A 29 -2.87 8.23 -1.19
CA ASP A 29 -1.85 7.18 -1.19
C ASP A 29 -2.39 5.94 -0.47
N ASN A 30 -2.59 4.86 -1.22
CA ASN A 30 -3.13 3.63 -0.65
C ASN A 30 -1.97 2.84 -0.05
N PRO A 31 -1.85 2.81 1.30
CA PRO A 31 -0.64 2.31 1.95
C PRO A 31 -0.50 0.78 1.85
N ILE A 32 -1.53 0.08 1.37
CA ILE A 32 -1.50 -1.38 1.18
C ILE A 32 -0.97 -1.79 -0.20
N LEU A 33 -0.84 -0.86 -1.15
CA LEU A 33 -0.39 -1.21 -2.50
C LEU A 33 1.02 -1.81 -2.49
N GLY A 34 1.25 -2.75 -3.40
CA GLY A 34 2.50 -3.49 -3.54
C GLY A 34 2.39 -4.92 -3.03
N GLU A 35 3.55 -5.53 -2.84
CA GLU A 35 3.66 -6.94 -2.49
C GLU A 35 3.99 -7.17 -1.02
N TRP A 36 3.34 -8.19 -0.47
CA TRP A 36 3.42 -8.55 0.93
C TRP A 36 3.58 -10.05 1.08
N VAL A 37 4.34 -10.45 2.09
CA VAL A 37 4.59 -11.85 2.43
C VAL A 37 4.31 -12.08 3.91
N SER A 38 3.60 -13.16 4.22
CA SER A 38 3.30 -13.51 5.61
C SER A 38 4.57 -13.91 6.36
N THR A 39 4.61 -13.57 7.65
CA THR A 39 5.69 -14.01 8.55
C THR A 39 5.54 -15.47 8.96
N ASP A 40 4.32 -15.98 8.94
CA ASP A 40 3.93 -17.35 9.25
C ASP A 40 3.65 -18.14 7.97
N GLU A 41 3.93 -19.45 8.00
CA GLU A 41 3.59 -20.35 6.89
C GLU A 41 2.14 -20.83 6.97
N ILE A 42 1.49 -20.92 5.82
CA ILE A 42 0.16 -21.50 5.66
C ILE A 42 0.29 -22.71 4.75
N TYR A 43 -0.09 -23.90 5.24
CA TYR A 43 0.09 -25.15 4.50
C TYR A 43 1.55 -25.38 4.04
N GLY A 44 2.52 -24.95 4.85
CA GLY A 44 3.95 -25.09 4.59
C GLY A 44 4.52 -24.09 3.57
N LYS A 45 3.79 -23.02 3.21
CA LYS A 45 4.30 -21.93 2.37
C LYS A 45 3.88 -20.56 2.90
N PRO A 46 4.74 -19.54 2.83
CA PRO A 46 4.34 -18.18 3.15
C PRO A 46 3.29 -17.68 2.14
N GLU A 47 2.26 -17.01 2.65
CA GLU A 47 1.21 -16.39 1.86
C GLU A 47 1.73 -15.10 1.24
N ARG A 48 1.73 -15.03 -0.10
CA ARG A 48 2.04 -13.81 -0.85
C ARG A 48 0.74 -13.12 -1.24
N LEU A 49 0.63 -11.84 -0.89
CA LEU A 49 -0.47 -10.96 -1.28
C LEU A 49 0.11 -9.85 -2.15
N VAL A 50 -0.57 -9.55 -3.26
CA VAL A 50 -0.20 -8.41 -4.12
C VAL A 50 -1.43 -7.54 -4.26
N PHE A 51 -1.34 -6.29 -3.81
CA PHE A 51 -2.41 -5.31 -3.95
C PHE A 51 -2.04 -4.31 -5.04
N THR A 52 -2.99 -4.08 -5.93
CA THR A 52 -2.90 -3.14 -7.06
C THR A 52 -4.04 -2.14 -6.95
N GLU A 53 -3.99 -1.08 -7.76
CA GLU A 53 -5.06 -0.08 -7.79
C GLU A 53 -6.43 -0.66 -8.19
N PHE A 54 -6.43 -1.80 -8.88
CA PHE A 54 -7.64 -2.42 -9.45
C PHE A 54 -8.09 -3.70 -8.73
N GLY A 55 -7.39 -4.08 -7.66
CA GLY A 55 -7.72 -5.28 -6.90
C GLY A 55 -6.50 -5.96 -6.29
N MET A 56 -6.62 -7.27 -6.06
CA MET A 56 -5.57 -8.07 -5.44
C MET A 56 -5.31 -9.38 -6.18
N PHE A 57 -4.09 -9.90 -6.05
CA PHE A 57 -3.79 -11.27 -6.45
C PHE A 57 -3.90 -12.21 -5.25
N LYS A 58 -4.70 -13.26 -5.42
CA LYS A 58 -4.86 -14.34 -4.45
C LYS A 58 -4.66 -15.68 -5.15
N ALA A 59 -3.75 -16.51 -4.64
CA ALA A 59 -3.42 -17.81 -5.23
C ALA A 59 -3.12 -17.75 -6.75
N GLY A 60 -2.41 -16.70 -7.19
CA GLY A 60 -2.02 -16.50 -8.59
C GLY A 60 -3.12 -15.99 -9.53
N ARG A 61 -4.32 -15.66 -9.03
CA ARG A 61 -5.41 -15.07 -9.83
C ARG A 61 -5.70 -13.65 -9.39
N HIS A 62 -5.96 -12.77 -10.35
CA HIS A 62 -6.45 -11.42 -10.09
C HIS A 62 -7.91 -11.49 -9.61
N VAL A 63 -8.19 -10.80 -8.51
CA VAL A 63 -9.51 -10.65 -7.90
C VAL A 63 -9.78 -9.15 -7.76
N PRO A 64 -10.83 -8.62 -8.42
CA PRO A 64 -11.25 -7.24 -8.21
C PRO A 64 -11.49 -6.98 -6.72
N ALA A 65 -10.96 -5.86 -6.23
CA ALA A 65 -11.13 -5.49 -4.84
C ALA A 65 -11.25 -3.98 -4.71
N ASP A 66 -12.18 -3.56 -3.86
CA ASP A 66 -12.35 -2.18 -3.45
C ASP A 66 -11.63 -1.94 -2.12
N PHE A 67 -11.07 -0.75 -1.98
CA PHE A 67 -10.26 -0.36 -0.83
C PHE A 67 -10.93 0.81 -0.09
N ASP A 68 -11.30 0.59 1.17
CA ASP A 68 -11.70 1.66 2.09
C ASP A 68 -10.59 1.93 3.10
N ILE A 69 -10.05 3.15 3.09
CA ILE A 69 -8.85 3.54 3.83
C ILE A 69 -9.22 4.52 4.94
N SER A 70 -9.14 4.05 6.18
CA SER A 70 -9.43 4.81 7.38
C SER A 70 -8.23 4.82 8.33
N ARG A 71 -7.44 5.90 8.28
CA ARG A 71 -6.22 6.10 9.09
C ARG A 71 -5.21 4.94 8.91
N LYS A 72 -5.12 4.05 9.89
CA LYS A 72 -4.25 2.87 9.88
C LYS A 72 -4.98 1.58 9.52
N LYS A 73 -6.28 1.64 9.22
CA LYS A 73 -7.08 0.49 8.82
C LYS A 73 -7.38 0.57 7.33
N VAL A 74 -7.11 -0.52 6.63
CA VAL A 74 -7.49 -0.72 5.24
C VAL A 74 -8.45 -1.89 5.18
N THR A 75 -9.67 -1.62 4.73
CA THR A 75 -10.69 -2.64 4.50
C THR A 75 -10.65 -3.01 3.02
N VAL A 76 -10.35 -4.26 2.73
CA VAL A 76 -10.33 -4.81 1.36
C VAL A 76 -11.62 -5.59 1.17
N THR A 77 -12.47 -5.14 0.25
CA THR A 77 -13.72 -5.82 -0.08
C THR A 77 -13.58 -6.46 -1.45
N THR A 78 -13.71 -7.78 -1.49
CA THR A 78 -13.80 -8.56 -2.73
C THR A 78 -15.22 -9.06 -2.91
N ASN A 79 -15.50 -9.63 -4.07
CA ASN A 79 -16.77 -10.29 -4.40
C ASN A 79 -17.11 -11.47 -3.45
N THR A 80 -16.15 -11.98 -2.67
CA THR A 80 -16.33 -13.17 -1.82
C THR A 80 -16.18 -12.89 -0.34
N ALA A 81 -15.44 -11.86 0.04
CA ALA A 81 -15.10 -11.58 1.43
C ALA A 81 -14.65 -10.13 1.63
N THR A 82 -14.92 -9.63 2.83
CA THR A 82 -14.36 -8.38 3.35
C THR A 82 -13.29 -8.73 4.38
N THR A 83 -12.08 -8.20 4.18
CA THR A 83 -10.92 -8.45 5.04
C THR A 83 -10.35 -7.14 5.55
N GLU A 84 -10.08 -7.07 6.84
CA GLU A 84 -9.47 -5.89 7.46
C GLU A 84 -7.97 -6.10 7.69
N TYR A 85 -7.19 -5.13 7.21
CA TYR A 85 -5.76 -5.02 7.45
C TYR A 85 -5.48 -3.77 8.30
N LEU A 86 -4.62 -3.94 9.31
CA LEU A 86 -4.14 -2.85 10.14
C LEU A 86 -2.67 -2.58 9.83
N MET A 87 -2.39 -1.39 9.34
CA MET A 87 -1.03 -0.90 9.09
C MET A 87 -0.34 -0.65 10.43
N VAL A 88 0.73 -1.39 10.70
CA VAL A 88 1.55 -1.22 11.91
C VAL A 88 2.68 -0.22 11.62
N SER A 89 3.33 -0.37 10.47
CA SER A 89 4.31 0.55 9.89
C SER A 89 4.17 0.58 8.37
N GLU A 90 5.03 1.32 7.69
CA GLU A 90 5.10 1.34 6.22
C GLU A 90 5.38 -0.06 5.62
N ASN A 91 6.22 -0.85 6.31
CA ASN A 91 6.70 -2.16 5.85
C ASN A 91 6.02 -3.33 6.55
N MET A 92 5.08 -3.09 7.46
CA MET A 92 4.42 -4.14 8.23
C MET A 92 2.93 -3.87 8.41
N MET A 93 2.13 -4.87 8.08
CA MET A 93 0.69 -4.89 8.34
C MET A 93 0.29 -6.16 9.07
N LYS A 94 -0.89 -6.13 9.70
CA LYS A 94 -1.48 -7.30 10.33
C LYS A 94 -2.93 -7.51 9.90
N GLN A 95 -3.30 -8.76 9.69
CA GLN A 95 -4.63 -9.19 9.35
C GLN A 95 -5.26 -9.91 10.54
N ARG A 96 -6.52 -9.62 10.82
CA ARG A 96 -7.29 -10.39 11.80
C ARG A 96 -7.78 -11.69 11.14
N VAL A 97 -7.38 -12.84 11.69
CA VAL A 97 -7.82 -14.15 11.20
C VAL A 97 -8.84 -14.72 12.18
N PRO A 98 -10.04 -15.17 11.73
CA PRO A 98 -11.02 -15.79 12.62
C PRO A 98 -10.41 -16.97 13.37
N ARG A 99 -10.62 -17.01 14.70
CA ARG A 99 -10.12 -18.07 15.61
C ARG A 99 -8.59 -18.13 15.78
N GLN A 100 -7.84 -17.17 15.25
CA GLN A 100 -6.41 -16.97 15.53
C GLN A 100 -6.18 -15.57 16.14
N THR A 101 -4.99 -15.31 16.67
CA THR A 101 -4.64 -14.00 17.27
C THR A 101 -4.49 -12.93 16.19
N TRP A 102 -3.41 -12.98 15.40
CA TRP A 102 -3.10 -12.03 14.33
C TRP A 102 -2.14 -12.67 13.34
N ARG A 103 -2.33 -12.41 12.05
CA ARG A 103 -1.35 -12.71 11.02
C ARG A 103 -0.57 -11.46 10.67
N PHE A 104 0.74 -11.56 10.53
CA PHE A 104 1.60 -10.44 10.15
C PHE A 104 2.13 -10.62 8.74
N PHE A 105 2.26 -9.50 8.04
CA PHE A 105 2.81 -9.44 6.70
C PHE A 105 3.87 -8.35 6.64
N LEU A 106 4.95 -8.63 5.91
CA LEU A 106 6.02 -7.70 5.62
C LEU A 106 6.01 -7.37 4.13
N ARG A 107 6.43 -6.15 3.77
CA ARG A 107 6.74 -5.83 2.37
C ARG A 107 7.88 -6.69 1.87
N ILE A 108 7.79 -7.15 0.62
CA ILE A 108 8.85 -7.99 0.02
C ILE A 108 10.19 -7.25 -0.04
N ASP A 109 10.20 -5.98 -0.46
CA ASP A 109 11.43 -5.19 -0.55
C ASP A 109 12.13 -5.08 0.81
N ALA A 110 11.36 -4.84 1.87
CA ALA A 110 11.88 -4.78 3.24
C ALA A 110 12.42 -6.14 3.73
N LEU A 111 11.88 -7.25 3.23
CA LEU A 111 12.38 -8.59 3.55
C LEU A 111 13.72 -8.85 2.84
N GLU A 112 13.87 -8.42 1.59
CA GLU A 112 15.12 -8.53 0.84
C GLU A 112 16.24 -7.75 1.52
N ASP A 113 15.98 -6.52 1.94
CA ASP A 113 16.92 -5.70 2.70
C ASP A 113 17.35 -6.37 4.02
N ILE A 114 16.39 -6.99 4.74
CA ILE A 114 16.67 -7.71 5.98
C ILE A 114 17.56 -8.94 5.71
N LYS A 115 17.29 -9.69 4.64
CA LYS A 115 18.11 -10.85 4.26
C LYS A 115 19.52 -10.43 3.88
N GLU A 116 19.67 -9.40 3.06
CA GLU A 116 20.99 -8.91 2.66
C GLU A 116 21.79 -8.39 3.88
N ALA A 117 21.11 -7.71 4.82
CA ALA A 117 21.74 -7.26 6.06
C ALA A 117 22.14 -8.42 6.98
N LEU A 118 21.38 -9.50 7.02
CA LEU A 118 21.71 -10.71 7.80
C LEU A 118 22.89 -11.46 7.19
N ASP A 119 22.90 -11.66 5.87
CA ASP A 119 24.03 -12.29 5.16
C ASP A 119 25.34 -11.53 5.40
N LYS A 120 25.32 -10.19 5.33
CA LYS A 120 26.50 -9.36 5.63
C LYS A 120 26.99 -9.50 7.08
N ARG A 121 26.07 -9.67 8.04
CA ARG A 121 26.42 -9.83 9.46
C ARG A 121 26.95 -11.21 9.79
N GLU A 122 26.48 -12.26 9.12
CA GLU A 122 27.02 -13.61 9.28
C GLU A 122 28.45 -13.71 8.77
N VAL A 123 28.78 -13.05 7.65
CA VAL A 123 30.16 -12.96 7.13
C VAL A 123 31.09 -12.20 8.09
N SER A 124 30.56 -11.24 8.85
CA SER A 124 31.35 -10.45 9.80
C SER A 124 31.63 -11.13 11.14
N ARG A 125 30.95 -12.24 11.49
CA ARG A 125 31.18 -12.93 12.79
C ARG A 125 32.38 -13.86 12.80
N TYR A 126 32.97 -14.16 11.64
CA TYR A 126 34.06 -15.12 11.49
C TYR A 126 35.35 -14.49 10.94
N ASN A 127 35.46 -13.16 10.94
CA ASN A 127 36.69 -12.43 10.62
C ASN A 127 37.23 -11.67 11.83
#